data_AF-A0A1R4F3H2-F1
#
_entry.id   AF-A0A1R4F3H2-F1
#
_cell.length_a   1.000
_cell.length_b   1.000
_cell.length_c   1.000
_cell.angle_alpha   90.00
_cell.angle_beta   90.00
_cell.angle_gamma   90.00
#
_symmetry.space_group_name_H-M   'P 1'
#
loop_
_entity.id
_entity.type
_entity.pdbx_description
1 polymer ?
#
loop_
_entity_poly.entity_id
_entity_poly.type
_entity_poly.pdbx_seq_one_letter_code
_entity_poly.pdbx_strand_id
1 'polypeptide(L)'
;MPKIYSDEFKRDAVAMVAAGSSQKKVCRDLGISKTALQTWVRDDRFRSHGMIPSTDPDERREMTAALRRIRELEMENEVLRRAAAYLSQAHILPPK
;
A
#
# COMPACT_ATOMS: atom_id res chain seq x y z
N MET A 1 27.22 -11.86 12.63
CA MET A 1 26.46 -12.36 11.47
C MET A 1 25.15 -11.58 11.36
N PRO A 2 24.71 -11.18 10.15
CA PRO A 2 23.41 -10.55 9.99
C PRO A 2 22.29 -11.51 10.40
N LYS A 3 21.29 -11.02 11.14
CA LYS A 3 20.13 -11.83 11.53
C LYS A 3 19.24 -12.03 10.31
N ILE A 4 19.11 -13.26 9.84
CA ILE A 4 18.26 -13.60 8.71
C ILE A 4 16.88 -14.00 9.24
N TYR A 5 15.84 -13.33 8.78
CA TYR A 5 14.45 -13.64 9.12
C TYR A 5 13.82 -14.45 7.99
N SER A 6 13.00 -15.45 8.33
CA SER A 6 12.21 -16.20 7.35
C SER A 6 11.18 -15.31 6.67
N ASP A 7 10.77 -15.66 5.45
CA ASP A 7 9.77 -14.88 4.72
C ASP A 7 8.37 -14.99 5.32
N GLU A 8 8.07 -16.10 6.02
CA GLU A 8 6.86 -16.22 6.85
C GLU A 8 6.87 -15.19 7.98
N PHE A 9 7.95 -15.11 8.76
CA PHE A 9 8.08 -14.14 9.84
C PHE A 9 7.94 -12.69 9.35
N LYS A 10 8.55 -12.36 8.21
CA LYS A 10 8.40 -11.04 7.60
C LYS A 10 6.95 -10.75 7.21
N ARG A 11 6.25 -11.72 6.59
CA ARG A 11 4.84 -11.59 6.19
C ARG A 11 3.94 -11.36 7.40
N ASP A 12 4.14 -12.11 8.48
CA ASP A 12 3.35 -11.94 9.71
C ASP A 12 3.59 -10.57 10.36
N ALA A 13 4.85 -10.12 10.40
CA ALA A 13 5.19 -8.79 10.90
C ALA A 13 4.51 -7.67 10.10
N VAL A 14 4.48 -7.80 8.76
CA VAL A 14 3.78 -6.86 7.89
C VAL A 14 2.26 -6.94 8.08
N ALA A 15 1.70 -8.15 8.19
CA ALA A 15 0.28 -8.37 8.41
C ALA A 15 -0.23 -7.71 9.70
N MET A 16 0.55 -7.75 10.79
CA MET A 16 0.21 -7.04 12.02
C MET A 16 0.13 -5.52 11.83
N VAL A 17 1.04 -4.94 11.02
CA VAL A 17 1.00 -3.51 10.69
C VAL A 17 -0.21 -3.20 9.82
N ALA A 18 -0.51 -4.04 8.82
CA ALA A 18 -1.69 -3.92 7.97
C ALA A 18 -3.01 -4.01 8.77
N ALA A 19 -3.03 -4.83 9.83
CA ALA A 19 -4.14 -4.94 10.78
C ALA A 19 -4.27 -3.73 11.74
N GLY A 20 -3.42 -2.71 11.61
CA GLY A 20 -3.50 -1.46 12.36
C GLY A 20 -2.53 -1.32 13.52
N SER A 21 -1.65 -2.30 13.77
CA SER A 21 -0.63 -2.16 14.81
C SER A 21 0.41 -1.12 14.42
N SER A 22 0.80 -0.26 15.37
CA SER A 22 1.90 0.68 15.11
C SER A 22 3.22 -0.07 14.90
N GLN A 23 4.03 0.38 13.94
CA GLN A 23 5.36 -0.20 13.70
C GLN A 23 6.23 -0.22 14.97
N LYS A 24 6.11 0.78 15.84
CA LYS A 24 6.84 0.83 17.12
C LYS A 24 6.45 -0.34 18.04
N LYS A 25 5.16 -0.63 18.16
CA LYS A 25 4.66 -1.78 18.95
C LYS A 25 5.17 -3.09 18.36
N VAL A 26 5.02 -3.28 17.05
CA VAL A 26 5.47 -4.49 16.34
C VAL A 26 6.98 -4.72 16.52
N CYS A 27 7.80 -3.68 16.37
CA CYS A 27 9.24 -3.78 16.55
C CYS A 27 9.64 -4.22 17.97
N ARG A 28 8.98 -3.65 18.99
CA ARG A 28 9.22 -4.00 20.39
C ARG A 28 8.77 -5.44 20.67
N ASP A 29 7.57 -5.79 20.25
CA ASP A 29 6.95 -7.08 20.58
C ASP A 29 7.68 -8.24 19.86
N LEU A 30 8.21 -8.02 18.64
CA LEU A 30 8.98 -9.01 17.87
C LEU A 30 10.51 -8.92 18.06
N GLY A 31 11.01 -7.90 18.75
CA GLY A 31 12.45 -7.69 18.92
C GLY A 31 13.20 -7.42 17.61
N ILE A 32 12.59 -6.69 16.67
CA ILE A 32 13.17 -6.35 15.36
C ILE A 32 13.48 -4.86 15.23
N SER A 33 14.39 -4.52 14.32
CA SER A 33 14.72 -3.12 14.06
C SER A 33 13.61 -2.43 13.25
N LYS A 34 13.37 -1.15 13.55
CA LYS A 34 12.41 -0.31 12.82
C LYS A 34 12.72 -0.25 11.33
N THR A 35 14.00 -0.12 10.97
CA THR A 35 14.44 -0.06 9.58
C THR A 35 14.13 -1.34 8.80
N ALA A 36 14.29 -2.52 9.43
CA ALA A 36 13.94 -3.78 8.79
C ALA A 36 12.44 -3.87 8.52
N LEU A 37 11.62 -3.57 9.53
CA LEU A 37 10.16 -3.58 9.38
C LEU A 37 9.67 -2.56 8.34
N GLN A 38 10.25 -1.36 8.30
CA GLN A 38 9.93 -0.34 7.30
C GLN A 38 10.21 -0.82 5.88
N THR A 39 11.34 -1.48 5.67
CA THR A 39 11.67 -2.10 4.38
C THR A 39 10.65 -3.16 4.00
N TRP A 40 10.30 -4.07 4.91
CA TRP A 40 9.34 -5.14 4.60
C TRP A 40 7.94 -4.60 4.28
N VAL A 41 7.46 -3.63 5.04
CA VAL A 41 6.15 -2.98 4.78
C VAL A 41 6.15 -2.25 3.44
N ARG A 42 7.25 -1.57 3.09
CA ARG A 42 7.38 -0.89 1.79
C ARG A 42 7.39 -1.92 0.65
N ASP A 43 8.18 -2.97 0.79
CA ASP A 43 8.35 -3.99 -0.25
C ASP A 43 7.05 -4.78 -0.46
N ASP A 44 6.30 -5.06 0.61
CA ASP A 44 4.96 -5.64 0.53
C ASP A 44 3.99 -4.72 -0.22
N ARG A 45 4.02 -3.41 0.05
CA ARG A 45 3.21 -2.43 -0.69
C ARG A 45 3.54 -2.40 -2.19
N PHE A 46 4.79 -2.58 -2.58
CA PHE A 46 5.15 -2.70 -3.99
C PHE A 46 4.58 -3.99 -4.59
N ARG A 47 4.73 -5.12 -3.91
CA ARG A 47 4.21 -6.41 -4.36
C ARG A 47 2.69 -6.41 -4.50
N SER A 48 1.98 -5.73 -3.61
CA SER A 48 0.50 -5.62 -3.68
C SER A 48 0.02 -4.87 -4.94
N HIS A 49 0.90 -4.11 -5.60
CA HIS A 49 0.64 -3.42 -6.86
C HIS A 49 1.32 -4.11 -8.06
N GLY A 50 1.71 -5.38 -7.91
CA GLY A 50 2.34 -6.17 -8.97
C GLY A 50 3.79 -5.76 -9.29
N MET A 51 4.43 -4.95 -8.43
CA MET A 51 5.80 -4.50 -8.64
C MET A 51 6.80 -5.41 -7.91
N ILE A 52 8.01 -5.54 -8.46
CA ILE A 52 9.12 -6.26 -7.84
C ILE A 52 9.98 -5.25 -7.06
N PRO A 53 10.15 -5.40 -5.73
CA PRO A 53 10.98 -4.49 -4.93
C PRO A 53 12.43 -4.46 -5.41
N SER A 54 12.96 -3.25 -5.63
CA SER A 54 14.35 -3.03 -6.05
C SER A 54 15.28 -2.64 -4.90
N THR A 55 16.53 -3.08 -4.99
CA THR A 55 17.64 -2.62 -4.16
C THR A 55 18.24 -1.30 -4.63
N ASP A 56 17.95 -0.87 -5.86
CA ASP A 56 18.39 0.42 -6.41
C ASP A 56 17.59 1.58 -5.76
N PRO A 57 18.26 2.59 -5.17
CA PRO A 57 17.58 3.77 -4.61
C PRO A 57 16.72 4.56 -5.60
N ASP A 58 17.16 4.70 -6.85
CA ASP A 58 16.48 5.51 -7.85
C ASP A 58 15.26 4.77 -8.40
N GLU A 59 15.38 3.48 -8.72
CA GLU A 59 14.22 2.65 -9.07
C GLU A 59 13.17 2.67 -7.94
N ARG A 60 13.59 2.56 -6.67
CA ARG A 60 12.66 2.67 -5.53
C ARG A 60 11.94 4.02 -5.44
N ARG A 61 12.62 5.11 -5.79
CA ARG A 61 12.01 6.46 -5.81
C ARG A 61 10.94 6.52 -6.89
N GLU A 62 11.24 6.02 -8.08
CA GLU A 62 10.31 5.94 -9.19
C GLU A 62 9.10 5.06 -8.86
N MET A 63 9.32 3.87 -8.29
CA MET A 63 8.23 2.99 -7.83
C MET A 63 7.33 3.70 -6.80
N THR A 64 7.93 4.44 -5.87
CA THR A 64 7.17 5.20 -4.86
C THR A 64 6.35 6.32 -5.51
N ALA A 65 6.91 7.01 -6.50
CA ALA A 65 6.22 8.04 -7.26
C ALA A 65 5.07 7.45 -8.09
N ALA A 66 5.29 6.31 -8.75
CA ALA A 66 4.27 5.58 -9.48
C ALA A 66 3.10 5.18 -8.58
N LEU A 67 3.37 4.65 -7.37
CA LEU A 67 2.32 4.34 -6.40
C LEU A 67 1.54 5.56 -5.91
N ARG A 68 2.16 6.74 -5.84
CA ARG A 68 1.44 7.97 -5.52
C ARG A 68 0.50 8.35 -6.67
N ARG A 69 1.01 8.31 -7.90
CA ARG A 69 0.21 8.63 -9.08
C ARG A 69 -0.96 7.68 -9.28
N ILE A 70 -0.76 6.37 -9.06
CA ILE A 70 -1.83 5.37 -9.10
C ILE A 70 -2.95 5.74 -8.11
N ARG A 71 -2.59 6.06 -6.85
CA ARG A 71 -3.56 6.45 -5.83
C ARG A 71 -4.35 7.71 -6.22
N GLU A 72 -3.68 8.72 -6.78
CA GLU A 72 -4.34 9.94 -7.27
C GLU A 72 -5.34 9.61 -8.38
N LEU A 73 -4.91 8.81 -9.36
CA LEU A 73 -5.76 8.38 -10.47
C LEU A 73 -6.95 7.54 -9.99
N GLU A 74 -6.77 6.66 -9.01
CA GLU A 74 -7.86 5.89 -8.42
C GLU A 74 -8.89 6.79 -7.73
N MET A 75 -8.43 7.83 -7.02
CA MET A 75 -9.31 8.82 -6.39
C MET A 75 -10.07 9.65 -7.44
N GLU A 76 -9.37 10.14 -8.47
CA GLU A 76 -10.00 10.85 -9.59
C GLU A 76 -11.05 9.97 -10.28
N ASN A 77 -10.72 8.69 -10.54
CA ASN A 77 -11.62 7.75 -11.18
C ASN A 77 -12.87 7.48 -10.32
N GLU A 78 -12.71 7.33 -9.01
CA GLU A 78 -13.84 7.16 -8.10
C GLU A 78 -14.79 8.37 -8.12
N VAL A 79 -14.25 9.60 -8.17
CA VAL A 79 -15.06 10.83 -8.31
C VAL A 79 -15.82 10.81 -9.64
N LEU A 80 -15.15 10.47 -10.74
CA LEU A 80 -15.77 10.39 -12.06
C LEU A 80 -16.88 9.34 -12.11
N ARG A 81 -16.66 8.15 -11.52
CA ARG A 81 -17.67 7.09 -11.43
C ARG A 81 -18.91 7.55 -10.66
N ARG A 82 -18.72 8.23 -9.53
CA ARG A 82 -19.84 8.79 -8.74
C ARG A 82 -20.62 9.85 -9.52
N ALA A 83 -19.93 10.74 -10.22
CA ALA A 83 -20.58 11.76 -11.06
C ALA A 83 -21.39 11.12 -12.20
N ALA A 84 -20.83 10.12 -12.88
CA ALA A 84 -21.53 9.39 -13.94
C ALA A 84 -22.78 8.65 -13.41
N ALA A 85 -22.69 8.02 -12.24
CA ALA A 85 -23.81 7.36 -11.58
C ALA A 85 -24.93 8.34 -11.19
N TYR A 86 -24.57 9.55 -10.75
CA TYR A 86 -25.55 10.59 -10.44
C TYR A 86 -26.27 11.10 -11.70
N LEU A 87 -25.52 11.34 -12.79
CA LEU A 87 -26.10 11.82 -14.05
C LEU A 87 -27.02 10.77 -14.71
N SER A 88 -26.68 9.49 -14.62
CA SER A 88 -27.51 8.42 -15.14
C SER A 88 -28.82 8.27 -14.36
N GLN A 89 -28.81 8.44 -13.04
CA GLN A 89 -30.02 8.48 -12.22
C GLN A 89 -30.93 9.67 -12.55
N ALA A 90 -30.36 10.85 -12.82
CA ALA A 90 -31.11 12.03 -13.21
C ALA A 90 -31.90 11.85 -14.52
N HIS A 91 -31.42 10.99 -15.44
CA HIS A 91 -32.12 10.65 -16.69
C HIS A 91 -33.19 9.55 -16.53
N ILE A 92 -33.32 8.90 -15.38
CA ILE A 92 -34.29 7.81 -15.13
C ILE A 92 -35.55 8.32 -14.41
N LEU A 93 -35.55 9.53 -13.86
CA LEU A 93 -36.75 10.14 -13.28
C LEU A 93 -37.59 10.78 -14.41
N PRO A 94 -38.83 10.32 -14.66
CA PRO A 94 -39.69 10.97 -15.66
C PRO A 94 -40.04 12.40 -15.20
N PRO A 95 -40.17 13.37 -16.12
CA PRO A 95 -40.68 14.69 -15.78
C PRO A 95 -42.08 14.57 -15.18
N LYS A 96 -42.34 15.34 -14.12
CA LYS A 96 -43.65 15.45 -13.45
C LYS A 96 -44.68 16.10 -14.35
#